data_AF-A0A9E4CJZ5-F1
#
_entry.id   AF-A0A9E4CJZ5-F1
#
_cell.length_a   1.000
_cell.length_b   1.000
_cell.length_c   1.000
_cell.angle_alpha   90.00
_cell.angle_beta   90.00
_cell.angle_gamma   90.00
#
_symmetry.space_group_name_H-M   'P 1'
#
loop_
_entity.id
_entity.type
_entity.pdbx_description
1 polymer ?
#
loop_
_entity_poly.entity_id
_entity_poly.type
_entity_poly.pdbx_seq_one_letter_code
_entity_poly.pdbx_strand_id
1 'polypeptide(L)'
;MKKVSAWLLAGMLLLLVGASGMAQQYNLQFRVDQDANTASGDFDVTLRIAANDTANVFELGSCNLVFDYNTASLTAPGLIGPGPDSLQIQAIHNFSGGNYQKLRLTQPAAGRLSLNIELNSPGTGTTVLPTFMDIATIRFSIVDAGQPENLAWRTASPNATLVFDQNETALALADSLYGPALLANLKVFLEGPYDSTSNTMATGINDQGFLPLIHPFSQSPWSYGKVDTATSIPADIVDWVLIELRTGTSATDSIDSRAALLKSNGSIVDLNGSSPVTFNVPAGNYYVVIYHRNHLGVMSASAVTMAETAPATLYNFTTDITQYFGTNGAHEIESGVWGMISGDANGDGGIFGEDFIQYRLNQGVEGYSLADFNMDGGVFGEDFILYRLNQGEEAGVTSPSTIIPQPTNTSPKKSVLIIKSELIESEIHSNKTPRKSDITNTVRAAKKSKVLK
;
A
#
# COMPACT_ATOMS: atom_id res chain seq x y z
N MET A 1 28.27 20.68 60.76
CA MET A 1 26.80 20.62 60.60
C MET A 1 26.37 21.75 59.66
N LYS A 2 26.06 21.44 58.38
CA LYS A 2 24.80 21.72 57.63
C LYS A 2 24.24 23.16 57.83
N LYS A 3 23.96 24.02 56.83
CA LYS A 3 23.36 23.92 55.47
C LYS A 3 23.80 25.18 54.65
N VAL A 4 24.19 25.17 53.36
CA VAL A 4 23.48 25.00 52.05
C VAL A 4 22.53 26.16 51.63
N SER A 5 22.71 26.61 50.37
CA SER A 5 21.88 27.44 49.44
C SER A 5 21.98 28.97 49.58
N ALA A 6 21.99 29.80 48.52
CA ALA A 6 21.38 29.65 47.20
C ALA A 6 22.15 30.39 46.07
N TRP A 7 22.26 29.74 44.91
CA TRP A 7 22.59 30.38 43.63
C TRP A 7 21.29 30.92 43.03
N LEU A 8 21.27 32.21 42.67
CA LEU A 8 20.12 32.87 42.04
C LEU A 8 20.11 32.58 40.53
N LEU A 9 18.94 32.18 40.03
CA LEU A 9 18.56 32.08 38.63
C LEU A 9 18.97 33.33 37.83
N ALA A 10 19.78 33.16 36.79
CA ALA A 10 19.83 34.10 35.68
C ALA A 10 18.75 33.68 34.67
N GLY A 11 17.61 34.37 34.70
CA GLY A 11 16.58 34.27 33.67
C GLY A 11 17.10 34.82 32.36
N MET A 12 17.25 33.96 31.36
CA MET A 12 17.59 34.37 29.99
C MET A 12 16.32 34.87 29.30
N LEU A 13 16.08 36.17 29.39
CA LEU A 13 15.09 36.88 28.59
C LEU A 13 15.75 37.17 27.23
N LEU A 14 15.43 36.38 26.20
CA LEU A 14 15.88 36.64 24.84
C LEU A 14 14.91 37.66 24.20
N LEU A 15 15.40 38.89 24.04
CA LEU A 15 14.76 39.95 23.26
C LEU A 15 15.49 39.99 21.91
N LEU A 16 14.86 39.55 20.82
CA LEU A 16 15.44 39.70 19.47
C LEU A 16 14.52 40.56 18.60
N VAL A 17 15.04 41.73 18.22
CA VAL A 17 14.48 42.64 17.23
C VAL A 17 15.05 42.26 15.86
N GLY A 18 14.14 42.00 14.91
CA GLY A 18 14.23 42.43 13.51
C GLY A 18 15.41 41.98 12.64
N ALA A 19 15.25 40.84 11.96
CA ALA A 19 15.51 40.71 10.52
C ALA A 19 14.69 39.50 10.03
N SER A 20 13.63 39.73 9.25
CA SER A 20 12.83 38.66 8.65
C SER A 20 13.55 38.09 7.44
N GLY A 21 14.69 37.44 7.66
CA GLY A 21 15.09 36.32 6.82
C GLY A 21 14.23 35.13 7.24
N MET A 22 13.70 34.36 6.29
CA MET A 22 13.09 33.08 6.65
C MET A 22 14.13 32.26 7.42
N ALA A 23 13.77 31.79 8.62
CA ALA A 23 14.64 30.86 9.34
C ALA A 23 14.90 29.67 8.42
N GLN A 24 16.16 29.24 8.33
CA GLN A 24 16.52 28.08 7.53
C GLN A 24 15.75 26.86 8.02
N GLN A 25 15.35 26.01 7.09
CA GLN A 25 14.38 24.95 7.33
C GLN A 25 14.97 23.55 7.27
N TYR A 26 14.40 22.65 8.07
CA TYR A 26 14.76 21.24 8.12
C TYR A 26 13.51 20.35 8.12
N ASN A 27 13.71 19.10 7.72
CA ASN A 27 12.71 18.04 7.77
C ASN A 27 13.16 16.95 8.73
N LEU A 28 12.22 16.39 9.48
CA LEU A 28 12.45 15.23 10.32
C LEU A 28 11.60 14.05 9.86
N GLN A 29 12.15 12.85 10.04
CA GLN A 29 11.51 11.61 9.64
C GLN A 29 11.79 10.49 10.63
N PHE A 30 10.76 9.70 10.92
CA PHE A 30 10.91 8.36 11.51
C PHE A 30 10.97 7.34 10.37
N ARG A 31 11.98 6.47 10.32
CA ARG A 31 12.01 5.30 9.43
C ARG A 31 11.87 4.05 10.28
N VAL A 32 10.83 3.25 10.02
CA VAL A 32 10.67 1.95 10.66
C VAL A 32 11.63 0.97 9.96
N ASP A 33 12.57 0.41 10.70
CA ASP A 33 13.59 -0.52 10.17
C ASP A 33 13.20 -1.98 10.33
N GLN A 34 12.44 -2.31 11.39
CA GLN A 34 11.97 -3.65 11.65
C GLN A 34 10.71 -3.62 12.52
N ASP A 35 9.72 -4.40 12.12
CA ASP A 35 8.56 -4.79 12.93
C ASP A 35 8.60 -6.32 13.10
N ALA A 36 8.99 -6.81 14.27
CA ALA A 36 8.93 -8.24 14.56
C ALA A 36 7.47 -8.62 14.85
N ASN A 37 6.75 -8.90 13.76
CA ASN A 37 5.35 -9.27 13.72
C ASN A 37 5.08 -10.60 14.48
N THR A 38 4.94 -10.55 15.81
CA THR A 38 4.27 -11.56 16.67
C THR A 38 4.24 -11.05 18.12
N ALA A 39 3.19 -10.36 18.57
CA ALA A 39 2.74 -10.18 19.96
C ALA A 39 3.75 -9.84 21.11
N SER A 40 5.05 -9.69 20.84
CA SER A 40 6.17 -9.53 21.78
C SER A 40 7.51 -9.30 21.01
N GLY A 41 7.49 -8.48 19.96
CA GLY A 41 8.63 -8.22 19.08
C GLY A 41 9.43 -6.95 19.39
N ASP A 42 10.58 -6.79 18.74
CA ASP A 42 11.32 -5.52 18.67
C ASP A 42 10.73 -4.63 17.57
N PHE A 43 10.60 -3.32 17.85
CA PHE A 43 10.19 -2.29 16.91
C PHE A 43 11.30 -1.25 16.81
N ASP A 44 12.06 -1.27 15.71
CA ASP A 44 13.22 -0.41 15.51
C ASP A 44 12.85 0.81 14.64
N VAL A 45 13.15 2.00 15.15
CA VAL A 45 12.89 3.27 14.46
C VAL A 45 14.17 4.08 14.34
N THR A 46 14.57 4.38 13.11
CA THR A 46 15.64 5.35 12.83
C THR A 46 15.08 6.77 12.74
N LEU A 47 15.62 7.67 13.55
CA LEU A 47 15.40 9.11 13.44
C LEU A 47 16.29 9.68 12.34
N ARG A 48 15.73 10.52 11.47
CA ARG A 48 16.45 11.10 10.33
C ARG A 48 16.21 12.60 10.21
N ILE A 49 17.17 13.30 9.61
CA ILE A 49 17.08 14.73 9.30
C ILE A 49 17.54 15.02 7.87
N ALA A 50 16.89 15.99 7.23
CA ALA A 50 17.28 16.53 5.93
C ALA A 50 17.13 18.05 5.91
N ALA A 51 17.90 18.71 5.04
CA ALA A 51 17.60 20.08 4.64
C ALA A 51 16.31 20.11 3.81
N ASN A 52 15.58 21.23 3.86
CA ASN A 52 14.33 21.34 3.12
C ASN A 52 14.51 21.22 1.60
N ASP A 53 15.56 21.82 1.06
CA ASP A 53 15.87 21.82 -0.36
C ASP A 53 17.36 22.13 -0.59
N THR A 54 17.79 22.08 -1.85
CA THR A 54 19.18 22.32 -2.26
C THR A 54 19.65 23.76 -1.99
N ALA A 55 18.75 24.72 -1.81
CA ALA A 55 19.08 26.10 -1.45
C ALA A 55 19.20 26.30 0.07
N ASN A 56 18.65 25.38 0.87
CA ASN A 56 18.58 25.45 2.33
C ASN A 56 19.47 24.43 3.05
N VAL A 57 20.54 23.93 2.39
CA VAL A 57 21.59 23.10 3.03
C VAL A 57 22.20 23.84 4.23
N PHE A 58 22.37 23.14 5.36
CA PHE A 58 22.88 23.72 6.60
C PHE A 58 23.88 22.82 7.29
N GLU A 59 24.68 23.37 8.20
CA GLU A 59 25.57 22.59 9.07
C GLU A 59 24.90 22.45 10.44
N LEU A 60 24.73 21.21 10.92
CA LEU A 60 23.93 20.92 12.12
C LEU A 60 24.62 21.39 13.41
N GLY A 61 23.90 22.15 14.22
CA GLY A 61 24.28 22.56 15.58
C GLY A 61 23.84 21.59 16.67
N SER A 62 23.72 22.11 17.89
CA SER A 62 23.09 21.35 18.97
C SER A 62 21.61 21.16 18.69
N CYS A 63 21.03 20.05 19.12
CA CYS A 63 19.63 19.69 18.88
C CYS A 63 19.04 18.97 20.09
N ASN A 64 17.75 19.19 20.32
CA ASN A 64 16.94 18.35 21.20
C ASN A 64 15.74 17.85 20.41
N LEU A 65 15.80 16.59 19.98
CA LEU A 65 14.77 15.97 19.16
C LEU A 65 13.78 15.25 20.07
N VAL A 66 12.56 15.76 20.18
CA VAL A 66 11.56 15.27 21.13
C VAL A 66 10.36 14.72 20.39
N PHE A 67 9.96 13.50 20.72
CA PHE A 67 8.79 12.87 20.12
C PHE A 67 8.00 12.05 21.12
N ASP A 68 6.70 11.97 20.87
CA ASP A 68 5.75 11.14 21.61
C ASP A 68 5.58 9.78 20.91
N TYR A 69 5.17 8.75 21.65
CA TYR A 69 4.81 7.41 21.17
C TYR A 69 3.68 6.82 22.01
N ASN A 70 2.92 5.87 21.47
CA ASN A 70 1.81 5.23 22.17
C ASN A 70 2.31 4.16 23.15
N THR A 71 2.19 4.42 24.46
CA THR A 71 2.59 3.46 25.50
C THR A 71 1.70 2.23 25.58
N ALA A 72 0.53 2.23 24.95
CA ALA A 72 -0.30 1.04 24.83
C ALA A 72 0.23 0.07 23.75
N SER A 73 0.95 0.60 22.75
CA SER A 73 1.56 -0.17 21.66
C SER A 73 3.01 -0.54 21.96
N LEU A 74 3.79 0.40 22.52
CA LEU A 74 5.24 0.28 22.66
C LEU A 74 5.73 0.58 24.09
N THR A 75 6.81 -0.08 24.52
CA THR A 75 7.55 0.29 25.73
C THR A 75 8.72 1.21 25.42
N ALA A 76 9.11 2.03 26.40
CA ALA A 76 10.35 2.79 26.31
C ALA A 76 11.57 1.85 26.07
N PRO A 77 12.60 2.32 25.37
CA PRO A 77 13.88 1.60 25.27
C PRO A 77 14.47 1.30 26.66
N GLY A 78 15.26 0.23 26.78
CA GLY A 78 15.87 -0.16 28.06
C GLY A 78 16.86 0.88 28.62
N LEU A 79 17.32 0.70 29.86
CA LEU A 79 18.33 1.59 30.48
C LEU A 79 19.78 1.15 30.18
N ILE A 80 20.71 2.09 30.07
CA ILE A 80 22.15 1.82 30.06
C ILE A 80 22.71 1.96 31.48
N GLY A 81 22.81 0.86 32.22
CA GLY A 81 23.55 0.80 33.49
C GLY A 81 22.91 1.55 34.68
N PRO A 82 23.55 1.51 35.87
CA PRO A 82 23.03 2.11 37.10
C PRO A 82 23.38 3.61 37.14
N GLY A 83 22.74 4.41 36.29
CA GLY A 83 22.81 5.87 36.31
C GLY A 83 21.44 6.46 36.02
N PRO A 84 21.12 7.66 36.53
CA PRO A 84 19.88 8.32 36.19
C PRO A 84 19.99 8.79 34.74
N ASP A 85 19.02 8.39 33.91
CA ASP A 85 18.62 9.14 32.71
C ASP A 85 19.36 8.89 31.39
N SER A 86 19.86 7.68 31.10
CA SER A 86 20.20 7.31 29.72
C SER A 86 19.57 6.00 29.28
N LEU A 87 18.67 6.10 28.30
CA LEU A 87 18.08 4.96 27.61
C LEU A 87 19.02 4.40 26.54
N GLN A 88 18.83 3.13 26.20
CA GLN A 88 19.59 2.44 25.16
C GLN A 88 19.24 3.03 23.79
N ILE A 89 20.29 3.32 23.02
CA ILE A 89 20.20 3.62 21.61
C ILE A 89 20.73 2.39 20.89
N GLN A 90 19.94 1.83 19.97
CA GLN A 90 20.24 0.56 19.29
C GLN A 90 21.41 0.73 18.32
N ALA A 91 21.37 1.80 17.52
CA ALA A 91 22.46 2.17 16.62
C ALA A 91 22.65 3.67 16.62
N ILE A 92 23.90 4.11 16.59
CA ILE A 92 24.28 5.51 16.40
C ILE A 92 24.85 5.62 14.99
N HIS A 93 24.32 6.54 14.20
CA HIS A 93 24.71 6.69 12.80
C HIS A 93 25.56 7.94 12.60
N ASN A 94 24.95 9.11 12.68
CA ASN A 94 25.61 10.41 12.52
C ASN A 94 25.53 11.24 13.81
N PHE A 95 26.31 12.32 13.85
CA PHE A 95 26.24 13.36 14.90
C PHE A 95 26.56 12.87 16.31
N SER A 96 27.45 11.89 16.43
CA SER A 96 27.94 11.39 17.71
C SER A 96 29.44 11.19 17.66
N GLY A 97 30.16 11.85 18.57
CA GLY A 97 31.63 11.87 18.54
C GLY A 97 32.18 12.82 17.47
N GLY A 98 33.51 13.03 17.49
CA GLY A 98 34.15 14.03 16.63
C GLY A 98 33.71 15.44 17.00
N ASN A 99 32.95 16.09 16.11
CA ASN A 99 32.42 17.45 16.32
C ASN A 99 31.28 17.49 17.34
N TYR A 100 30.72 16.35 17.73
CA TYR A 100 29.59 16.23 18.65
C TYR A 100 29.95 15.45 19.91
N GLN A 101 29.24 15.71 21.00
CA GLN A 101 29.26 14.83 22.17
C GLN A 101 28.62 13.47 21.84
N LYS A 102 28.77 12.51 22.76
CA LYS A 102 28.06 11.23 22.66
C LYS A 102 26.55 11.48 22.81
N LEU A 103 25.76 10.95 21.88
CA LEU A 103 24.29 11.05 21.92
C LEU A 103 23.70 10.53 23.23
N ARG A 104 22.66 11.22 23.71
CA ARG A 104 21.92 10.84 24.91
C ARG A 104 20.43 10.77 24.63
N LEU A 105 19.84 9.61 24.92
CA LEU A 105 18.40 9.41 24.88
C LEU A 105 17.83 9.45 26.30
N THR A 106 16.85 10.31 26.51
CA THR A 106 16.18 10.50 27.80
C THR A 106 14.68 10.30 27.65
N GLN A 107 13.99 10.11 28.77
CA GLN A 107 12.54 9.99 28.82
C GLN A 107 11.94 11.11 29.68
N PRO A 108 11.60 12.28 29.10
CA PRO A 108 11.06 13.39 29.87
C PRO A 108 9.68 13.11 30.48
N ALA A 109 8.91 12.20 29.90
CA ALA A 109 7.61 11.75 30.39
C ALA A 109 7.29 10.35 29.83
N ALA A 110 6.34 9.64 30.45
CA ALA A 110 5.82 8.40 29.88
C ALA A 110 5.28 8.66 28.46
N GLY A 111 5.65 7.81 27.49
CA GLY A 111 5.28 8.00 26.10
C GLY A 111 6.04 9.11 25.38
N ARG A 112 7.14 9.63 25.96
CA ARG A 112 7.95 10.70 25.34
C ARG A 112 9.43 10.43 25.43
N LEU A 113 10.12 10.56 24.31
CA LEU A 113 11.57 10.46 24.23
C LEU A 113 12.20 11.78 23.80
N SER A 114 13.42 12.03 24.27
CA SER A 114 14.24 13.19 23.89
C SER A 114 15.66 12.70 23.57
N LEU A 115 16.05 12.84 22.30
CA LEU A 115 17.40 12.59 21.82
C LEU A 115 18.16 13.91 21.76
N ASN A 116 19.25 13.99 22.52
CA ASN A 116 20.09 15.18 22.61
C ASN A 116 21.34 15.01 21.75
N ILE A 117 21.57 15.98 20.87
CA ILE A 117 22.76 16.17 20.07
C ILE A 117 23.43 17.45 20.57
N GLU A 118 24.69 17.39 20.98
CA GLU A 118 25.39 18.56 21.52
C GLU A 118 26.66 18.80 20.71
N LEU A 119 26.77 19.98 20.08
CA LEU A 119 27.93 20.36 19.28
C LEU A 119 29.07 20.78 20.22
N ASN A 120 30.27 20.24 20.01
CA ASN A 120 31.42 20.51 20.88
C ASN A 120 31.92 21.95 20.74
N SER A 121 31.78 22.56 19.56
CA SER A 121 32.24 23.90 19.27
C SER A 121 31.45 24.52 18.12
N PRO A 122 30.91 25.75 18.27
CA PRO A 122 30.23 26.44 17.17
C PRO A 122 31.10 26.54 15.91
N GLY A 123 30.46 26.50 14.73
CA GLY A 123 31.12 26.57 13.43
C GLY A 123 31.79 25.28 12.97
N THR A 124 31.49 24.14 13.62
CA THR A 124 32.05 22.82 13.25
C THR A 124 30.96 21.81 12.87
N GLY A 125 29.76 22.28 12.52
CA GLY A 125 28.64 21.41 12.23
C GLY A 125 28.88 20.54 11.00
N THR A 126 28.34 19.33 11.00
CA THR A 126 28.28 18.47 9.82
C THR A 126 27.20 18.95 8.87
N THR A 127 27.53 19.05 7.59
CA THR A 127 26.58 19.46 6.53
C THR A 127 25.42 18.47 6.39
N VAL A 128 24.20 19.01 6.41
CA VAL A 128 22.92 18.32 6.19
C VAL A 128 22.41 18.64 4.80
N LEU A 129 22.35 17.61 3.95
CA LEU A 129 21.86 17.69 2.58
C LEU A 129 20.34 17.48 2.52
N PRO A 130 19.69 17.72 1.35
CA PRO A 130 18.25 17.49 1.20
C PRO A 130 17.84 16.01 1.20
N THR A 131 18.82 15.10 1.09
CA THR A 131 18.62 13.66 1.31
C THR A 131 18.71 13.34 2.79
N PHE A 132 17.73 12.58 3.32
CA PHE A 132 17.70 12.17 4.71
C PHE A 132 18.97 11.46 5.16
N MET A 133 19.51 11.92 6.29
CA MET A 133 20.62 11.29 6.99
C MET A 133 20.14 10.69 8.30
N ASP A 134 20.59 9.47 8.57
CA ASP A 134 20.26 8.71 9.77
C ASP A 134 20.97 9.32 10.98
N ILE A 135 20.27 9.53 12.09
CA ILE A 135 20.82 10.07 13.34
C ILE A 135 21.09 8.92 14.30
N ALA A 136 20.03 8.22 14.69
CA ALA A 136 20.06 7.12 15.64
C ALA A 136 18.88 6.18 15.41
N THR A 137 19.11 4.88 15.58
CA THR A 137 18.07 3.86 15.67
C THR A 137 17.72 3.62 17.13
N ILE A 138 16.43 3.68 17.43
CA ILE A 138 15.86 3.47 18.75
C ILE A 138 15.02 2.21 18.70
N ARG A 139 15.27 1.29 19.64
CA ARG A 139 14.53 0.04 19.77
C ARG A 139 13.46 0.16 20.84
N PHE A 140 12.22 -0.09 20.44
CA PHE A 140 11.09 -0.29 21.32
C PHE A 140 10.79 -1.77 21.44
N SER A 141 10.09 -2.18 22.49
CA SER A 141 9.47 -3.50 22.55
C SER A 141 7.96 -3.34 22.39
N ILE A 142 7.36 -4.21 21.59
CA ILE A 142 5.93 -4.20 21.30
C ILE A 142 5.17 -4.77 22.50
N VAL A 143 4.18 -4.02 22.97
CA VAL A 143 3.23 -4.37 24.04
C VAL A 143 1.95 -4.96 23.43
N ASP A 144 1.39 -4.27 22.43
CA ASP A 144 0.16 -4.67 21.74
C ASP A 144 0.22 -4.23 20.28
N ALA A 145 0.42 -5.20 19.39
CA ALA A 145 0.47 -4.97 17.94
C ALA A 145 -0.90 -4.56 17.34
N GLY A 146 -1.99 -4.68 18.09
CA GLY A 146 -3.31 -4.17 17.70
C GLY A 146 -3.49 -2.67 17.96
N GLN A 147 -2.55 -2.01 18.65
CA GLN A 147 -2.58 -0.58 18.92
C GLN A 147 -1.57 0.16 18.02
N PRO A 148 -1.93 1.31 17.43
CA PRO A 148 -1.01 2.07 16.59
C PRO A 148 0.12 2.70 17.42
N GLU A 149 1.32 2.80 16.87
CA GLU A 149 2.53 3.26 17.58
C GLU A 149 2.53 4.77 17.82
N ASN A 150 1.82 5.54 17.00
CA ASN A 150 1.63 7.00 17.11
C ASN A 150 2.91 7.81 17.44
N LEU A 151 4.05 7.47 16.82
CA LEU A 151 5.25 8.31 16.85
C LEU A 151 4.93 9.74 16.35
N ALA A 152 5.27 10.77 17.10
CA ALA A 152 4.97 12.13 16.69
C ALA A 152 6.00 13.12 17.19
N TRP A 153 6.62 13.87 16.29
CA TRP A 153 7.51 14.98 16.67
C TRP A 153 6.74 16.04 17.45
N ARG A 154 7.35 16.54 18.52
CA ARG A 154 6.74 17.60 19.33
C ARG A 154 7.09 18.97 18.78
N THR A 155 6.07 19.80 18.59
CA THR A 155 6.23 21.21 18.18
C THR A 155 5.80 22.20 19.27
N ALA A 156 5.08 21.73 20.30
CA ALA A 156 4.57 22.56 21.38
C ALA A 156 5.47 22.55 22.62
N SER A 157 5.69 23.73 23.20
CA SER A 157 6.37 23.92 24.48
C SER A 157 5.48 23.51 25.67
N PRO A 158 6.03 22.97 26.77
CA PRO A 158 7.44 22.59 26.97
C PRO A 158 7.82 21.31 26.22
N ASN A 159 9.13 21.12 26.03
CA ASN A 159 9.73 19.96 25.36
C ASN A 159 9.30 19.84 23.88
N ALA A 160 9.35 20.96 23.15
CA ALA A 160 9.31 20.94 21.69
C ALA A 160 10.66 20.47 21.14
N THR A 161 10.64 19.92 19.94
CA THR A 161 11.83 19.66 19.15
C THR A 161 12.50 20.99 18.79
N LEU A 162 13.80 21.07 19.04
CA LEU A 162 14.63 22.23 18.73
C LEU A 162 15.85 21.76 17.96
N VAL A 163 16.07 22.39 16.81
CA VAL A 163 17.23 22.14 15.94
C VAL A 163 17.89 23.47 15.68
N PHE A 164 19.21 23.51 15.77
CA PHE A 164 20.00 24.69 15.54
C PHE A 164 21.02 24.45 14.42
N ASP A 165 21.46 25.52 13.76
CA ASP A 165 22.63 25.47 12.89
C ASP A 165 23.93 25.46 13.72
N GLN A 166 25.07 25.29 13.05
CA GLN A 166 26.38 25.29 13.71
C GLN A 166 26.73 26.55 14.51
N ASN A 167 26.02 27.66 14.31
CA ASN A 167 26.19 28.89 15.07
C ASN A 167 25.20 29.01 16.23
N GLU A 168 24.48 27.92 16.52
CA GLU A 168 23.39 27.83 17.50
C GLU A 168 22.24 28.79 17.20
N THR A 169 21.96 29.02 15.91
CA THR A 169 20.78 29.74 15.42
C THR A 169 19.63 28.76 15.20
N ALA A 170 18.47 29.03 15.76
CA ALA A 170 17.32 28.12 15.67
C ALA A 170 16.81 27.98 14.23
N LEU A 171 16.58 26.75 13.81
CA LEU A 171 16.00 26.39 12.53
C LEU A 171 14.49 26.16 12.66
N ALA A 172 13.76 26.32 11.56
CA ALA A 172 12.33 26.06 11.51
C ALA A 172 12.03 24.66 10.92
N LEU A 173 11.13 23.92 11.56
CA LEU A 173 10.63 22.65 11.01
C LEU A 173 9.75 22.97 9.79
N ALA A 174 10.14 22.51 8.60
CA ALA A 174 9.34 22.64 7.38
C ALA A 174 8.28 21.53 7.32
N ASP A 175 8.70 20.29 7.55
CA ASP A 175 7.81 19.12 7.56
C ASP A 175 8.18 18.13 8.68
N SER A 176 7.16 17.50 9.26
CA SER A 176 7.29 16.44 10.26
C SER A 176 6.69 15.16 9.68
N LEU A 177 7.45 14.48 8.84
CA LEU A 177 6.99 13.28 8.14
C LEU A 177 7.07 12.07 9.09
N TYR A 178 5.95 11.37 9.24
CA TYR A 178 5.97 10.01 9.74
C TYR A 178 6.34 9.11 8.55
N GLY A 179 7.49 8.43 8.62
CA GLY A 179 7.93 7.56 7.53
C GLY A 179 8.66 8.29 6.40
N PRO A 180 9.61 7.67 5.70
CA PRO A 180 9.71 7.87 4.27
C PRO A 180 8.37 7.52 3.66
N ALA A 181 7.61 8.52 3.23
CA ALA A 181 6.43 8.29 2.40
C ALA A 181 6.96 7.96 1.01
N LEU A 182 7.22 6.68 0.76
CA LEU A 182 7.45 6.22 -0.60
C LEU A 182 6.20 6.54 -1.41
N LEU A 183 6.38 7.29 -2.50
CA LEU A 183 5.27 7.78 -3.30
C LEU A 183 4.96 6.80 -4.44
N ALA A 184 3.84 6.08 -4.33
CA ALA A 184 3.33 5.19 -5.36
C ALA A 184 2.31 5.93 -6.23
N ASN A 185 2.78 6.46 -7.37
CA ASN A 185 1.93 7.11 -8.37
C ASN A 185 1.52 6.08 -9.41
N LEU A 186 0.26 5.63 -9.34
CA LEU A 186 -0.21 4.45 -10.05
C LEU A 186 -1.49 4.76 -10.83
N LYS A 187 -1.63 4.14 -11.99
CA LYS A 187 -2.85 4.22 -12.81
C LYS A 187 -3.22 2.86 -13.38
N VAL A 188 -4.51 2.51 -13.27
CA VAL A 188 -5.09 1.25 -13.77
C VAL A 188 -6.54 1.47 -14.20
N PHE A 189 -7.03 0.65 -15.13
CA PHE A 189 -8.45 0.59 -15.50
C PHE A 189 -9.04 -0.77 -15.17
N LEU A 190 -10.34 -0.79 -14.95
CA LEU A 190 -11.16 -1.96 -14.68
C LEU A 190 -12.08 -2.19 -15.88
N GLU A 191 -12.09 -3.41 -16.41
CA GLU A 191 -13.10 -3.83 -17.38
C GLU A 191 -14.49 -3.87 -16.72
N GLY A 192 -15.54 -3.46 -17.42
CA GLY A 192 -16.89 -3.38 -16.84
C GLY A 192 -17.31 -1.93 -16.67
N PRO A 193 -16.78 -1.16 -15.69
CA PRO A 193 -17.12 0.25 -15.57
C PRO A 193 -16.47 1.12 -16.66
N TYR A 194 -15.46 0.64 -17.39
CA TYR A 194 -14.79 1.43 -18.43
C TYR A 194 -15.73 1.79 -19.60
N ASP A 195 -15.82 3.08 -19.92
CA ASP A 195 -16.55 3.64 -21.04
C ASP A 195 -15.57 4.21 -22.08
N SER A 196 -15.51 3.55 -23.24
CA SER A 196 -14.70 3.95 -24.40
C SER A 196 -15.06 5.31 -24.98
N THR A 197 -16.29 5.80 -24.77
CA THR A 197 -16.71 7.12 -25.27
C THR A 197 -16.00 8.25 -24.52
N SER A 198 -15.90 8.11 -23.20
CA SER A 198 -15.30 9.11 -22.31
C SER A 198 -13.83 8.80 -21.97
N ASN A 199 -13.36 7.59 -22.27
CA ASN A 199 -12.07 7.04 -21.81
C ASN A 199 -11.91 7.17 -20.29
N THR A 200 -12.99 6.90 -19.57
CA THR A 200 -13.08 6.91 -18.10
C THR A 200 -13.92 5.74 -17.61
N MET A 201 -13.94 5.51 -16.30
CA MET A 201 -14.76 4.50 -15.65
C MET A 201 -15.98 5.11 -14.97
N ALA A 202 -17.12 4.43 -15.06
CA ALA A 202 -18.35 4.78 -14.39
C ALA A 202 -18.21 4.71 -12.86
N THR A 203 -18.90 5.61 -12.18
CA THR A 203 -18.94 5.72 -10.71
C THR A 203 -20.27 5.25 -10.14
N GLY A 204 -20.99 4.37 -10.85
CA GLY A 204 -22.38 4.00 -10.56
C GLY A 204 -22.63 3.50 -9.13
N ILE A 205 -21.71 2.69 -8.59
CA ILE A 205 -21.75 2.24 -7.19
C ILE A 205 -21.64 3.42 -6.20
N ASN A 206 -20.75 4.38 -6.48
CA ASN A 206 -20.53 5.55 -5.64
C ASN A 206 -21.71 6.52 -5.71
N ASP A 207 -22.23 6.77 -6.91
CA ASP A 207 -23.38 7.65 -7.15
C ASP A 207 -24.65 7.18 -6.41
N GLN A 208 -24.76 5.86 -6.20
CA GLN A 208 -25.83 5.23 -5.41
C GLN A 208 -25.53 5.15 -3.90
N GLY A 209 -24.33 5.56 -3.47
CA GLY A 209 -23.92 5.55 -2.07
C GLY A 209 -23.59 4.16 -1.53
N PHE A 210 -23.26 3.20 -2.40
CA PHE A 210 -22.97 1.82 -1.99
C PHE A 210 -21.51 1.59 -1.58
N LEU A 211 -20.57 2.49 -1.95
CA LEU A 211 -19.17 2.33 -1.54
C LEU A 211 -19.00 2.44 -0.01
N PRO A 212 -18.38 1.44 0.65
CA PRO A 212 -18.15 1.49 2.08
C PRO A 212 -17.02 2.48 2.44
N LEU A 213 -17.05 3.04 3.65
CA LEU A 213 -15.94 3.84 4.19
C LEU A 213 -14.76 2.98 4.67
N ILE A 214 -14.98 1.68 4.88
CA ILE A 214 -13.96 0.71 5.29
C ILE A 214 -13.69 -0.20 4.08
N HIS A 215 -12.42 -0.46 3.78
CA HIS A 215 -12.04 -1.32 2.66
C HIS A 215 -12.58 -2.76 2.80
N PRO A 216 -12.83 -3.47 1.68
CA PRO A 216 -13.34 -4.84 1.71
C PRO A 216 -12.28 -5.92 1.98
N PHE A 217 -10.99 -5.57 1.97
CA PHE A 217 -9.88 -6.55 1.91
C PHE A 217 -9.55 -7.27 3.24
N SER A 218 -10.32 -7.10 4.31
CA SER A 218 -10.03 -7.72 5.62
C SER A 218 -10.25 -9.23 5.67
N GLN A 219 -11.04 -9.76 4.74
CA GLN A 219 -11.36 -11.18 4.66
C GLN A 219 -10.46 -11.92 3.66
N SER A 220 -10.47 -13.25 3.74
CA SER A 220 -9.92 -14.11 2.70
C SER A 220 -10.52 -13.72 1.33
N PRO A 221 -9.72 -13.71 0.24
CA PRO A 221 -8.34 -14.22 0.14
C PRO A 221 -7.22 -13.24 0.48
N TRP A 222 -7.53 -11.95 0.67
CA TRP A 222 -6.51 -10.92 0.90
C TRP A 222 -6.02 -10.89 2.35
N SER A 223 -6.94 -11.07 3.31
CA SER A 223 -6.65 -11.05 4.76
C SER A 223 -5.86 -9.81 5.20
N TYR A 224 -6.14 -8.65 4.59
CA TYR A 224 -5.45 -7.39 4.87
C TYR A 224 -5.87 -6.88 6.27
N GLY A 225 -4.96 -7.01 7.23
CA GLY A 225 -5.25 -6.80 8.66
C GLY A 225 -5.18 -5.36 9.15
N LYS A 226 -4.80 -4.38 8.31
CA LYS A 226 -4.79 -2.97 8.71
C LYS A 226 -6.19 -2.39 8.61
N VAL A 227 -6.48 -1.36 9.41
CA VAL A 227 -7.76 -0.66 9.40
C VAL A 227 -7.60 0.68 8.70
N ASP A 228 -7.78 0.69 7.39
CA ASP A 228 -7.81 1.92 6.59
C ASP A 228 -9.27 2.38 6.42
N THR A 229 -9.61 3.55 6.97
CA THR A 229 -10.98 4.09 6.89
C THR A 229 -10.96 5.45 6.22
N ALA A 230 -11.69 5.57 5.11
CA ALA A 230 -11.91 6.86 4.46
C ALA A 230 -12.89 7.69 5.31
N THR A 231 -12.62 9.00 5.42
CA THR A 231 -13.54 9.92 6.11
C THR A 231 -14.74 10.29 5.24
N SER A 232 -14.56 10.25 3.92
CA SER A 232 -15.58 10.43 2.89
C SER A 232 -15.09 9.81 1.59
N ILE A 233 -16.00 9.43 0.70
CA ILE A 233 -15.67 8.96 -0.65
C ILE A 233 -15.92 10.12 -1.63
N PRO A 234 -14.88 10.66 -2.32
CA PRO A 234 -15.07 11.65 -3.38
C PRO A 234 -15.96 11.13 -4.51
N ALA A 235 -16.68 12.02 -5.18
CA ALA A 235 -17.66 11.63 -6.23
C ALA A 235 -17.03 10.93 -7.44
N ASP A 236 -15.74 11.14 -7.69
CA ASP A 236 -15.02 10.55 -8.82
C ASP A 236 -14.33 9.22 -8.49
N ILE A 237 -14.62 8.63 -7.32
CA ILE A 237 -14.16 7.28 -6.97
C ILE A 237 -15.05 6.21 -7.61
N VAL A 238 -14.40 5.23 -8.22
CA VAL A 238 -15.01 4.01 -8.76
C VAL A 238 -15.11 2.96 -7.67
N ASP A 239 -13.99 2.67 -6.97
CA ASP A 239 -13.93 1.67 -5.91
C ASP A 239 -12.64 1.71 -5.09
N TRP A 240 -12.52 0.80 -4.12
CA TRP A 240 -11.33 0.45 -3.37
C TRP A 240 -10.41 -0.50 -4.15
N VAL A 241 -9.10 -0.28 -4.04
CA VAL A 241 -8.06 -1.21 -4.48
C VAL A 241 -7.10 -1.51 -3.32
N LEU A 242 -6.49 -2.69 -3.33
CA LEU A 242 -5.39 -3.04 -2.43
C LEU A 242 -4.10 -3.04 -3.23
N ILE A 243 -3.17 -2.19 -2.84
CA ILE A 243 -1.84 -2.13 -3.43
C ILE A 243 -0.89 -2.92 -2.53
N GLU A 244 -0.06 -3.76 -3.12
CA GLU A 244 1.01 -4.49 -2.43
C GLU A 244 2.36 -4.21 -3.11
N LEU A 245 3.38 -3.96 -2.29
CA LEU A 245 4.76 -3.77 -2.74
C LEU A 245 5.57 -5.05 -2.47
N ARG A 246 6.27 -5.53 -3.49
CA ARG A 246 7.14 -6.70 -3.40
C ARG A 246 8.57 -6.39 -3.81
N THR A 247 9.53 -7.07 -3.18
CA THR A 247 10.95 -7.03 -3.57
C THR A 247 11.30 -8.00 -4.70
N GLY A 248 10.39 -8.91 -5.03
CA GLY A 248 10.49 -9.89 -6.10
C GLY A 248 9.12 -10.29 -6.64
N THR A 249 9.06 -11.34 -7.44
CA THR A 249 7.82 -11.77 -8.10
C THR A 249 7.00 -12.76 -7.29
N SER A 250 7.53 -13.30 -6.18
CA SER A 250 6.80 -14.23 -5.32
C SER A 250 5.87 -13.48 -4.37
N ALA A 251 4.74 -14.08 -4.00
CA ALA A 251 3.86 -13.54 -2.96
C ALA A 251 4.56 -13.40 -1.59
N THR A 252 5.57 -14.24 -1.33
CA THR A 252 6.39 -14.16 -0.11
C THR A 252 7.34 -12.95 -0.07
N ASP A 253 7.52 -12.27 -1.21
CA ASP A 253 8.41 -11.10 -1.30
C ASP A 253 7.68 -9.79 -0.94
N SER A 254 6.41 -9.89 -0.50
CA SER A 254 5.60 -8.79 0.00
C SER A 254 6.27 -8.14 1.22
N ILE A 255 6.43 -6.82 1.15
CA ILE A 255 7.04 -6.02 2.22
C ILE A 255 6.07 -5.03 2.85
N ASP A 256 5.06 -4.58 2.11
CA ASP A 256 4.01 -3.71 2.62
C ASP A 256 2.79 -3.76 1.70
N SER A 257 1.63 -3.46 2.27
CA SER A 257 0.37 -3.32 1.54
C SER A 257 -0.49 -2.20 2.11
N ARG A 258 -1.31 -1.60 1.25
CA ARG A 258 -2.15 -0.45 1.59
C ARG A 258 -3.44 -0.43 0.78
N ALA A 259 -4.57 -0.23 1.44
CA ALA A 259 -5.83 0.03 0.76
C ALA A 259 -5.87 1.50 0.27
N ALA A 260 -6.35 1.69 -0.95
CA ALA A 260 -6.43 2.99 -1.62
C ALA A 260 -7.72 3.10 -2.45
N LEU A 261 -7.97 4.29 -3.01
CA LEU A 261 -9.16 4.57 -3.81
C LEU A 261 -8.81 4.72 -5.29
N LEU A 262 -9.61 4.11 -6.16
CA LEU A 262 -9.46 4.20 -7.61
C LEU A 262 -10.41 5.26 -8.16
N LYS A 263 -9.87 6.20 -8.94
CA LYS A 263 -10.64 7.26 -9.60
C LYS A 263 -11.17 6.84 -10.97
N SER A 264 -12.21 7.51 -11.45
CA SER A 264 -12.80 7.30 -12.79
C SER A 264 -11.80 7.48 -13.94
N ASN A 265 -10.80 8.33 -13.76
CA ASN A 265 -9.72 8.51 -14.74
C ASN A 265 -8.60 7.45 -14.63
N GLY A 266 -8.76 6.45 -13.77
CA GLY A 266 -7.81 5.36 -13.51
C GLY A 266 -6.70 5.67 -12.50
N SER A 267 -6.54 6.92 -12.07
CA SER A 267 -5.53 7.25 -11.05
C SER A 267 -5.90 6.62 -9.71
N ILE A 268 -4.90 6.05 -9.03
CA ILE A 268 -5.07 5.57 -7.66
C ILE A 268 -4.62 6.66 -6.69
N VAL A 269 -5.44 6.92 -5.66
CA VAL A 269 -5.26 7.98 -4.68
C VAL A 269 -5.36 7.45 -3.26
N ASP A 270 -4.72 8.17 -2.33
CA ASP A 270 -4.79 7.87 -0.91
C ASP A 270 -6.20 8.18 -0.35
N LEU A 271 -6.46 7.85 0.91
CA LEU A 271 -7.78 7.99 1.55
C LEU A 271 -8.29 9.44 1.63
N ASN A 272 -7.42 10.41 1.42
CA ASN A 272 -7.75 11.84 1.34
C ASN A 272 -8.11 12.30 -0.09
N GLY A 273 -8.16 11.38 -1.06
CA GLY A 273 -8.46 11.66 -2.47
C GLY A 273 -7.29 12.23 -3.28
N SER A 274 -6.09 12.28 -2.70
CA SER A 274 -4.88 12.82 -3.35
C SER A 274 -3.93 11.71 -3.80
N SER A 275 -3.33 11.88 -4.97
CA SER A 275 -2.22 11.07 -5.45
C SER A 275 -0.89 11.78 -5.15
N PRO A 276 0.24 11.09 -4.95
CA PRO A 276 0.43 9.62 -4.92
C PRO A 276 -0.04 8.95 -3.62
N VAL A 277 -0.19 7.62 -3.65
CA VAL A 277 -0.40 6.82 -2.43
C VAL A 277 0.91 6.72 -1.67
N THR A 278 0.86 6.82 -0.34
CA THR A 278 2.04 6.81 0.52
C THR A 278 2.26 5.45 1.18
N PHE A 279 3.49 4.93 1.10
CA PHE A 279 3.93 3.73 1.80
C PHE A 279 5.02 4.05 2.81
N ASN A 280 5.04 3.33 3.93
CA ASN A 280 6.06 3.51 4.98
C ASN A 280 7.24 2.56 4.75
N VAL A 281 7.81 2.60 3.55
CA VAL A 281 8.95 1.76 3.14
C VAL A 281 10.07 2.64 2.57
N PRO A 282 11.34 2.22 2.63
CA PRO A 282 12.44 3.00 2.07
C PRO A 282 12.30 3.24 0.54
N ALA A 283 12.95 4.28 0.02
CA ALA A 283 13.16 4.42 -1.42
C ALA A 283 13.83 3.17 -2.01
N GLY A 284 13.36 2.72 -3.18
CA GLY A 284 13.82 1.47 -3.78
C GLY A 284 13.10 1.10 -5.06
N ASN A 285 13.40 -0.10 -5.55
CA ASN A 285 12.73 -0.69 -6.71
C ASN A 285 11.79 -1.79 -6.22
N TYR A 286 10.50 -1.67 -6.53
CA TYR A 286 9.48 -2.60 -6.05
C TYR A 286 8.58 -3.06 -7.19
N TYR A 287 8.23 -4.34 -7.19
CA TYR A 287 7.09 -4.78 -7.98
C TYR A 287 5.81 -4.28 -7.30
N VAL A 288 4.88 -3.75 -8.09
CA VAL A 288 3.60 -3.22 -7.61
C VAL A 288 2.52 -4.18 -8.01
N VAL A 289 1.78 -4.69 -7.04
CA VAL A 289 0.60 -5.55 -7.27
C VAL A 289 -0.65 -4.76 -6.94
N ILE A 290 -1.65 -4.83 -7.82
CA ILE A 290 -2.97 -4.26 -7.62
C ILE A 290 -3.96 -5.41 -7.52
N TYR A 291 -4.66 -5.47 -6.39
CA TYR A 291 -5.81 -6.32 -6.18
C TYR A 291 -7.09 -5.48 -6.17
N HIS A 292 -8.14 -6.06 -6.71
CA HIS A 292 -9.47 -5.51 -6.68
C HIS A 292 -10.46 -6.63 -6.33
N ARG A 293 -11.64 -6.28 -5.83
CA ARG A 293 -12.53 -7.25 -5.16
C ARG A 293 -13.23 -8.26 -6.09
N ASN A 294 -13.35 -7.93 -7.37
CA ASN A 294 -14.09 -8.71 -8.38
C ASN A 294 -13.34 -8.80 -9.73
N HIS A 295 -12.04 -8.49 -9.73
CA HIS A 295 -11.18 -8.50 -10.92
C HIS A 295 -9.88 -9.26 -10.63
N LEU A 296 -9.30 -9.84 -11.68
CA LEU A 296 -8.03 -10.53 -11.58
C LEU A 296 -6.90 -9.58 -11.16
N GLY A 297 -6.14 -9.98 -10.15
CA GLY A 297 -4.98 -9.22 -9.68
C GLY A 297 -3.91 -9.07 -10.75
N VAL A 298 -3.22 -7.93 -10.75
CA VAL A 298 -2.17 -7.61 -11.72
C VAL A 298 -0.90 -7.13 -11.02
N MET A 299 0.26 -7.34 -11.65
CA MET A 299 1.54 -6.84 -11.15
C MET A 299 2.34 -6.18 -12.25
N SER A 300 3.14 -5.18 -11.87
CA SER A 300 4.08 -4.51 -12.76
C SER A 300 5.02 -5.52 -13.44
N ALA A 301 5.25 -5.37 -14.74
CA ALA A 301 6.12 -6.26 -15.50
C ALA A 301 7.58 -6.25 -14.99
N SER A 302 8.00 -5.13 -14.41
CA SER A 302 9.32 -4.94 -13.81
C SER A 302 9.19 -4.20 -12.48
N ALA A 303 10.25 -4.24 -11.67
CA ALA A 303 10.33 -3.39 -10.48
C ALA A 303 10.30 -1.91 -10.88
N VAL A 304 9.45 -1.13 -10.19
CA VAL A 304 9.24 0.30 -10.37
C VAL A 304 10.13 1.04 -9.38
N THR A 305 10.95 1.97 -9.88
CA THR A 305 11.72 2.87 -9.01
C THR A 305 10.80 3.87 -8.35
N MET A 306 10.75 3.83 -7.02
CA MET A 306 9.95 4.71 -6.20
C MET A 306 10.84 5.52 -5.27
N ALA A 307 10.47 6.79 -5.06
CA ALA A 307 11.23 7.74 -4.27
C ALA A 307 10.37 8.39 -3.19
N GLU A 308 11.05 8.97 -2.20
CA GLU A 308 10.44 9.70 -1.07
C GLU A 308 10.12 11.16 -1.41
N THR A 309 10.52 11.63 -2.59
CA THR A 309 10.36 13.03 -3.02
C THR A 309 9.54 13.15 -4.29
N ALA A 310 8.72 14.20 -4.35
CA ALA A 310 7.95 14.53 -5.54
C ALA A 310 8.85 15.17 -6.63
N PRO A 311 8.51 15.00 -7.93
CA PRO A 311 7.37 14.25 -8.45
C PRO A 311 7.64 12.75 -8.50
N ALA A 312 6.65 11.96 -8.07
CA ALA A 312 6.69 10.51 -8.17
C ALA A 312 6.43 10.04 -9.61
N THR A 313 7.27 9.13 -10.11
CA THR A 313 7.13 8.54 -11.44
C THR A 313 5.83 7.76 -11.54
N LEU A 314 5.01 8.08 -12.54
CA LEU A 314 3.78 7.35 -12.83
C LEU A 314 4.12 5.96 -13.38
N TYR A 315 3.62 4.90 -12.73
CA TYR A 315 3.50 3.59 -13.34
C TYR A 315 2.08 3.42 -13.88
N ASN A 316 1.95 3.25 -15.20
CA ASN A 316 0.67 3.28 -15.88
C ASN A 316 0.37 1.94 -16.56
N PHE A 317 -0.48 1.14 -15.92
CA PHE A 317 -0.93 -0.15 -16.45
C PHE A 317 -1.77 -0.01 -17.73
N THR A 318 -2.38 1.15 -17.99
CA THR A 318 -3.45 1.28 -19.01
C THR A 318 -2.97 1.33 -20.46
N THR A 319 -1.68 1.14 -20.72
CA THR A 319 -1.06 1.52 -22.00
C THR A 319 -0.69 0.35 -22.91
N ASP A 320 -0.25 -0.76 -22.33
CA ASP A 320 0.27 -1.89 -23.10
C ASP A 320 0.38 -3.16 -22.23
N ILE A 321 0.29 -4.34 -22.85
CA ILE A 321 0.51 -5.63 -22.17
C ILE A 321 1.88 -5.74 -21.49
N THR A 322 2.89 -5.04 -22.00
CA THR A 322 4.24 -4.98 -21.44
C THR A 322 4.31 -4.31 -20.07
N GLN A 323 3.23 -3.68 -19.59
CA GLN A 323 3.13 -3.16 -18.22
C GLN A 323 2.77 -4.26 -17.21
N TYR A 324 2.36 -5.43 -17.68
CA TYR A 324 1.87 -6.51 -16.84
C TYR A 324 2.85 -7.68 -16.79
N PHE A 325 3.05 -8.20 -15.59
CA PHE A 325 3.79 -9.44 -15.40
C PHE A 325 3.03 -10.64 -15.98
N GLY A 326 3.73 -11.51 -16.74
CA GLY A 326 3.20 -12.81 -17.15
C GLY A 326 2.07 -12.78 -18.20
N THR A 327 1.77 -11.62 -18.79
CA THR A 327 0.71 -11.41 -19.83
C THR A 327 -0.70 -11.84 -19.44
N ASN A 328 -0.97 -12.06 -18.14
CA ASN A 328 -2.23 -12.59 -17.61
C ASN A 328 -2.91 -11.56 -16.69
N GLY A 329 -4.19 -11.74 -16.39
CA GLY A 329 -4.98 -10.87 -15.49
C GLY A 329 -5.41 -9.52 -16.07
N ALA A 330 -4.93 -9.17 -17.27
CA ALA A 330 -5.28 -7.95 -17.99
C ALA A 330 -5.44 -8.21 -19.49
N HIS A 331 -6.29 -7.41 -20.15
CA HIS A 331 -6.45 -7.45 -21.60
C HIS A 331 -6.67 -6.05 -22.19
N GLU A 332 -6.63 -5.95 -23.52
CA GLU A 332 -6.94 -4.73 -24.27
C GLU A 332 -8.48 -4.54 -24.29
N ILE A 333 -8.99 -3.61 -23.47
CA ILE A 333 -10.43 -3.32 -23.32
C ILE A 333 -10.96 -2.40 -24.42
N GLU A 334 -10.07 -1.57 -24.97
CA GLU A 334 -10.26 -0.76 -26.17
C GLU A 334 -8.90 -0.68 -26.88
N SER A 335 -8.87 -0.46 -28.20
CA SER A 335 -7.61 -0.34 -28.93
C SER A 335 -6.66 0.67 -28.28
N GLY A 336 -5.49 0.20 -27.82
CA GLY A 336 -4.48 0.99 -27.12
C GLY A 336 -4.76 1.23 -25.63
N VAL A 337 -5.81 0.63 -25.07
CA VAL A 337 -6.23 0.77 -23.66
C VAL A 337 -6.30 -0.60 -23.00
N TRP A 338 -5.56 -0.75 -21.91
CA TRP A 338 -5.48 -1.99 -21.14
C TRP A 338 -6.15 -1.84 -19.78
N GLY A 339 -6.77 -2.92 -19.30
CA GLY A 339 -7.46 -2.96 -18.01
C GLY A 339 -7.36 -4.32 -17.34
N MET A 340 -7.60 -4.35 -16.03
CA MET A 340 -7.77 -5.59 -15.27
C MET A 340 -9.03 -6.31 -15.77
N ILE A 341 -8.98 -7.63 -15.83
CA ILE A 341 -10.10 -8.46 -16.30
C ILE A 341 -11.11 -8.64 -15.17
N SER A 342 -12.39 -8.41 -15.47
CA SER A 342 -13.52 -8.58 -14.55
C SER A 342 -13.97 -10.04 -14.48
N GLY A 343 -14.51 -10.48 -13.34
CA GLY A 343 -15.17 -11.79 -13.22
C GLY A 343 -14.69 -12.69 -12.08
N ASP A 344 -13.64 -12.31 -11.36
CA ASP A 344 -13.09 -13.05 -10.22
C ASP A 344 -13.81 -12.65 -8.93
N ALA A 345 -15.03 -13.16 -8.73
CA ALA A 345 -15.90 -12.78 -7.62
C ALA A 345 -15.43 -13.31 -6.27
N ASN A 346 -14.66 -14.41 -6.25
CA ASN A 346 -14.14 -14.98 -5.01
C ASN A 346 -12.71 -14.52 -4.68
N GLY A 347 -12.05 -13.81 -5.60
CA GLY A 347 -10.70 -13.26 -5.47
C GLY A 347 -9.59 -14.32 -5.51
N ASP A 348 -9.89 -15.54 -5.98
CA ASP A 348 -8.97 -16.68 -5.94
C ASP A 348 -7.91 -16.64 -7.05
N GLY A 349 -8.00 -15.67 -7.95
CA GLY A 349 -7.08 -15.47 -9.06
C GLY A 349 -7.46 -16.24 -10.32
N GLY A 350 -8.68 -16.75 -10.45
CA GLY A 350 -9.19 -17.36 -11.67
C GLY A 350 -10.69 -17.18 -11.85
N ILE A 351 -11.14 -17.12 -13.12
CA ILE A 351 -12.55 -16.92 -13.45
C ILE A 351 -13.16 -18.26 -13.86
N PHE A 352 -13.73 -18.97 -12.89
CA PHE A 352 -14.17 -20.35 -13.05
C PHE A 352 -15.61 -20.58 -12.57
N GLY A 353 -15.95 -21.84 -12.26
CA GLY A 353 -17.30 -22.24 -11.89
C GLY A 353 -17.76 -21.66 -10.55
N GLU A 354 -16.85 -21.38 -9.63
CA GLU A 354 -17.17 -20.79 -8.32
C GLU A 354 -17.63 -19.34 -8.47
N ASP A 355 -17.03 -18.55 -9.37
CA ASP A 355 -17.49 -17.18 -9.65
C ASP A 355 -18.88 -17.15 -10.27
N PHE A 356 -19.19 -18.13 -11.13
CA PHE A 356 -20.55 -18.29 -11.62
C PHE A 356 -21.53 -18.60 -10.49
N ILE A 357 -21.13 -19.41 -9.50
CA ILE A 357 -21.96 -19.68 -8.33
C ILE A 357 -22.19 -18.37 -7.56
N GLN A 358 -21.17 -17.54 -7.35
CA GLN A 358 -21.32 -16.22 -6.72
C GLN A 358 -22.29 -15.32 -7.47
N TYR A 359 -22.15 -15.22 -8.80
CA TYR A 359 -23.11 -14.51 -9.64
C TYR A 359 -24.54 -15.01 -9.46
N ARG A 360 -24.75 -16.34 -9.55
CA ARG A 360 -26.08 -16.94 -9.46
C ARG A 360 -26.74 -16.77 -8.09
N LEU A 361 -25.95 -16.74 -7.01
CA LEU A 361 -26.45 -16.51 -5.66
C LEU A 361 -26.86 -15.05 -5.43
N ASN A 362 -26.25 -14.11 -6.15
CA ASN A 362 -26.47 -12.68 -5.96
C ASN A 362 -27.30 -12.04 -7.09
N GLN A 363 -27.80 -12.79 -8.07
CA GLN A 363 -28.66 -12.26 -9.14
C GLN A 363 -29.85 -11.46 -8.58
N GLY A 364 -30.01 -10.24 -9.07
CA GLY A 364 -31.05 -9.29 -8.66
C GLY A 364 -30.77 -8.54 -7.36
N VAL A 365 -29.59 -8.70 -6.77
CA VAL A 365 -29.14 -7.91 -5.62
C VAL A 365 -28.59 -6.58 -6.11
N GLU A 366 -29.03 -5.50 -5.47
CA GLU A 366 -28.44 -4.16 -5.59
C GLU A 366 -27.54 -3.90 -4.37
N GLY A 367 -26.45 -3.17 -4.58
CA GLY A 367 -25.50 -2.81 -3.53
C GLY A 367 -24.04 -3.13 -3.89
N TYR A 368 -23.19 -3.07 -2.87
CA TYR A 368 -21.77 -3.37 -2.99
C TYR A 368 -21.50 -4.88 -3.01
N SER A 369 -21.58 -5.49 -4.19
CA SER A 369 -21.57 -6.94 -4.39
C SER A 369 -20.33 -7.42 -5.15
N LEU A 370 -19.68 -8.50 -4.69
CA LEU A 370 -18.52 -9.10 -5.38
C LEU A 370 -18.85 -9.63 -6.78
N ALA A 371 -20.14 -9.85 -7.08
CA ALA A 371 -20.58 -10.35 -8.38
C ALA A 371 -21.15 -9.27 -9.32
N ASP A 372 -21.12 -8.00 -8.90
CA ASP A 372 -21.40 -6.84 -9.76
C ASP A 372 -20.11 -6.52 -10.51
N PHE A 373 -19.95 -7.09 -11.71
CA PHE A 373 -18.74 -7.04 -12.53
C PHE A 373 -18.66 -5.79 -13.40
N ASN A 374 -19.81 -5.23 -13.81
CA ASN A 374 -19.85 -3.97 -14.56
C ASN A 374 -19.80 -2.74 -13.63
N MET A 375 -19.94 -2.95 -12.32
CA MET A 375 -19.87 -1.95 -11.26
C MET A 375 -20.93 -0.86 -11.41
N ASP A 376 -22.14 -1.28 -11.76
CA ASP A 376 -23.30 -0.41 -11.92
C ASP A 376 -24.21 -0.36 -10.67
N GLY A 377 -23.86 -1.08 -9.61
CA GLY A 377 -24.60 -1.12 -8.35
C GLY A 377 -25.63 -2.24 -8.26
N GLY A 378 -25.67 -3.16 -9.22
CA GLY A 378 -26.50 -4.36 -9.14
C GLY A 378 -25.89 -5.57 -9.85
N VAL A 379 -26.48 -6.75 -9.61
CA VAL A 379 -26.04 -8.01 -10.22
C VAL A 379 -27.12 -8.50 -11.18
N PHE A 380 -26.97 -8.19 -12.46
CA PHE A 380 -27.98 -8.41 -13.50
C PHE A 380 -27.45 -9.23 -14.68
N GLY A 381 -28.11 -9.12 -15.85
CA GLY A 381 -27.78 -9.95 -17.02
C GLY A 381 -26.45 -9.55 -17.64
N GLU A 382 -26.09 -8.29 -17.47
CA GLU A 382 -24.90 -7.61 -17.96
C GLU A 382 -23.63 -8.20 -17.31
N ASP A 383 -23.65 -8.45 -16.00
CA ASP A 383 -22.55 -9.11 -15.29
C ASP A 383 -22.29 -10.52 -15.79
N PHE A 384 -23.35 -11.27 -16.13
CA PHE A 384 -23.19 -12.61 -16.69
C PHE A 384 -22.48 -12.58 -18.04
N ILE A 385 -22.67 -11.52 -18.83
CA ILE A 385 -21.99 -11.36 -20.11
C ILE A 385 -20.49 -11.19 -19.86
N LEU A 386 -20.08 -10.37 -18.90
CA LEU A 386 -18.68 -10.17 -18.51
C LEU A 386 -18.05 -11.46 -17.97
N TYR A 387 -18.69 -12.12 -17.00
CA TYR A 387 -18.22 -13.43 -16.50
C TYR A 387 -17.99 -14.42 -17.63
N ARG A 388 -18.96 -14.54 -18.55
CA ARG A 388 -18.90 -15.51 -19.63
C ARG A 388 -17.83 -15.16 -20.67
N LEU A 389 -17.58 -13.87 -20.89
CA LEU A 389 -16.54 -13.38 -21.78
C LEU A 389 -15.15 -13.81 -21.27
N ASN A 390 -14.94 -13.69 -19.96
CA ASN A 390 -13.63 -13.89 -19.33
C ASN A 390 -13.46 -15.26 -18.67
N GLN A 391 -14.42 -16.17 -18.86
CA GLN A 391 -14.36 -17.50 -18.27
C GLN A 391 -13.11 -18.25 -18.73
N GLY A 392 -12.30 -18.69 -17.75
CA GLY A 392 -11.06 -19.43 -17.99
C GLY A 392 -9.80 -18.58 -17.96
N GLU A 393 -9.92 -17.27 -17.77
CA GLU A 393 -8.79 -16.38 -17.51
C GLU A 393 -8.29 -16.53 -16.06
N GLU A 394 -6.99 -16.30 -15.87
CA GLU A 394 -6.29 -16.42 -14.59
C GLU A 394 -5.40 -15.19 -14.36
N ALA A 395 -5.14 -14.86 -13.10
CA ALA A 395 -4.22 -13.80 -12.73
C ALA A 395 -2.77 -14.21 -12.99
N GLY A 396 -1.93 -13.24 -13.37
CA GLY A 396 -0.47 -13.44 -13.44
C GLY A 396 0.21 -13.49 -12.08
N VAL A 397 -0.54 -13.25 -10.99
CA VAL A 397 -0.06 -13.16 -9.62
C VAL A 397 -0.91 -13.97 -8.67
N THR A 398 -0.26 -14.59 -7.69
CA THR A 398 -0.94 -15.28 -6.59
C THR A 398 -1.26 -14.29 -5.47
N SER A 399 -2.46 -14.42 -4.87
CA SER A 399 -2.87 -13.69 -3.67
C SER A 399 -1.99 -14.06 -2.45
N PRO A 400 -1.74 -13.12 -1.51
CA PRO A 400 -0.76 -13.29 -0.42
C PRO A 400 -1.06 -14.44 0.56
N SER A 401 -2.29 -14.98 0.59
CA SER A 401 -2.69 -16.06 1.50
C SER A 401 -2.90 -17.43 0.83
N THR A 402 -2.71 -17.57 -0.49
CA THR A 402 -3.05 -18.82 -1.19
C THR A 402 -1.82 -19.69 -1.42
N ILE A 403 -1.35 -20.40 -0.39
CA ILE A 403 -0.73 -21.73 -0.63
C ILE A 403 -1.86 -22.75 -0.62
N ILE A 404 -2.61 -22.82 -1.73
CA ILE A 404 -3.33 -24.04 -2.08
C ILE A 404 -2.48 -24.72 -3.15
N PRO A 405 -2.06 -25.98 -2.98
CA PRO A 405 -1.40 -26.70 -4.05
C PRO A 405 -2.34 -26.74 -5.25
N GLN A 406 -1.89 -26.11 -6.34
CA GLN A 406 -2.52 -26.17 -7.66
C GLN A 406 -3.00 -27.61 -7.92
N PRO A 407 -4.32 -27.87 -8.05
CA PRO A 407 -4.73 -29.12 -8.66
C PRO A 407 -4.16 -29.10 -10.08
N THR A 408 -3.35 -30.10 -10.41
CA THR A 408 -2.78 -30.27 -11.74
C THR A 408 -3.92 -30.52 -12.74
N ASN A 409 -4.52 -29.44 -13.24
CA ASN A 409 -5.61 -29.54 -14.18
C ASN A 409 -5.03 -29.75 -15.59
N THR A 410 -4.63 -30.99 -15.85
CA THR A 410 -4.52 -31.51 -17.21
C THR A 410 -5.91 -31.77 -17.79
N SER A 411 -6.76 -30.74 -17.83
CA SER A 411 -7.95 -30.77 -18.70
C SER A 411 -7.54 -30.20 -20.05
N PRO A 412 -7.70 -30.95 -21.15
CA PRO A 412 -7.31 -30.46 -22.47
C PRO A 412 -8.15 -29.26 -22.83
N LYS A 413 -7.49 -28.14 -23.16
CA LYS A 413 -8.09 -26.97 -23.82
C LYS A 413 -9.00 -27.47 -24.94
N LYS A 414 -10.32 -27.38 -24.75
CA LYS A 414 -11.26 -27.60 -25.85
C LYS A 414 -11.22 -26.35 -26.70
N SER A 415 -10.34 -26.37 -27.70
CA SER A 415 -10.36 -25.42 -28.81
C SER A 415 -11.80 -25.34 -29.34
N VAL A 416 -12.39 -24.17 -29.26
CA VAL A 416 -13.68 -23.87 -29.88
C VAL A 416 -13.48 -24.06 -31.39
N LEU A 417 -13.95 -25.19 -31.90
CA LEU A 417 -13.96 -25.46 -33.34
C LEU A 417 -15.04 -24.58 -33.96
N ILE A 418 -14.64 -23.43 -34.49
CA ILE A 418 -15.49 -22.61 -35.36
C ILE A 418 -15.72 -23.43 -36.63
N ILE A 419 -16.87 -24.12 -36.71
CA ILE A 419 -17.29 -24.78 -37.95
C ILE A 419 -17.76 -23.67 -38.89
N LYS A 420 -16.88 -23.24 -39.80
CA LYS A 420 -17.28 -22.49 -41.00
C LYS A 420 -18.25 -23.37 -41.79
N SER A 421 -19.45 -22.84 -42.01
CA SER A 421 -20.40 -23.41 -42.96
C SER A 421 -19.85 -23.23 -44.37
N GLU A 422 -19.39 -24.30 -45.00
CA GLU A 422 -19.26 -24.36 -46.46
C GLU A 422 -19.22 -25.82 -46.92
N LEU A 423 -20.05 -26.09 -47.94
CA LEU A 423 -20.04 -27.22 -48.88
C LEU A 423 -20.78 -28.51 -48.47
N ILE A 424 -22.09 -28.44 -48.78
CA ILE A 424 -22.90 -29.52 -49.35
C ILE A 424 -22.23 -30.01 -50.65
N GLU A 425 -22.20 -31.34 -50.82
CA GLU A 425 -21.92 -32.21 -52.00
C GLU A 425 -20.93 -33.29 -51.54
N SER A 426 -21.28 -34.54 -51.26
CA SER A 426 -22.09 -35.47 -52.04
C SER A 426 -22.49 -36.68 -51.19
N GLU A 427 -23.78 -37.00 -51.09
CA GLU A 427 -24.30 -38.39 -51.05
C GLU A 427 -25.84 -38.36 -50.99
N ILE A 428 -26.44 -37.98 -52.13
CA ILE A 428 -27.75 -38.52 -52.47
C ILE A 428 -27.48 -39.94 -52.96
N HIS A 429 -27.82 -40.94 -52.17
CA HIS A 429 -28.49 -42.18 -52.60
C HIS A 429 -28.73 -43.08 -51.38
N SER A 430 -29.89 -42.96 -50.73
CA SER A 430 -30.71 -44.10 -50.31
C SER A 430 -31.90 -43.61 -49.46
N ASN A 431 -33.09 -43.84 -50.00
CA ASN A 431 -34.38 -43.68 -49.35
C ASN A 431 -34.45 -44.46 -48.02
N LYS A 432 -34.62 -43.77 -46.88
CA LYS A 432 -35.45 -44.18 -45.73
C LYS A 432 -35.42 -43.14 -44.61
N THR A 433 -36.57 -42.55 -44.30
CA THR A 433 -36.81 -41.73 -43.11
C THR A 433 -36.87 -42.63 -41.84
N PRO A 434 -36.06 -42.42 -40.78
CA PRO A 434 -36.23 -43.15 -39.53
C PRO A 434 -37.38 -42.57 -38.69
N ARG A 435 -38.20 -43.47 -38.10
CA ARG A 435 -39.29 -43.12 -37.19
C ARG A 435 -38.75 -42.68 -35.81
N LYS A 436 -39.51 -41.82 -35.13
CA LYS A 436 -39.30 -41.30 -33.76
C LYS A 436 -39.03 -42.36 -32.66
N SER A 437 -39.14 -43.66 -32.94
CA SER A 437 -38.93 -44.76 -31.98
C SER A 437 -37.47 -45.19 -31.83
N ASP A 438 -36.58 -44.82 -32.75
CA ASP A 438 -35.18 -45.30 -32.73
C ASP A 438 -34.20 -44.38 -31.97
N ILE A 439 -34.64 -43.18 -31.59
CA ILE A 439 -33.83 -42.22 -30.81
C ILE A 439 -33.87 -42.56 -29.31
N THR A 440 -34.94 -43.20 -28.84
CA THR A 440 -35.17 -43.47 -27.41
C THR A 440 -34.32 -44.62 -26.86
N ASN A 441 -33.83 -45.53 -27.71
CA ASN A 441 -33.02 -46.68 -27.28
C ASN A 441 -31.52 -46.37 -27.20
N THR A 442 -31.01 -45.41 -27.96
CA THR A 442 -29.58 -45.00 -27.90
C THR A 442 -29.28 -44.19 -26.63
N VAL A 443 -30.24 -43.40 -26.14
CA VAL A 443 -30.12 -42.64 -24.88
C VAL A 443 -30.16 -43.54 -23.64
N ARG A 444 -30.77 -44.73 -23.72
CA ARG A 444 -30.88 -45.67 -22.60
C ARG A 444 -29.64 -46.58 -22.43
N ALA A 445 -28.83 -46.75 -23.48
CA ALA A 445 -27.56 -47.50 -23.41
C ALA A 445 -26.41 -46.66 -22.81
N ALA A 446 -26.39 -45.33 -23.03
CA ALA A 446 -25.35 -44.45 -22.47
C ALA A 446 -25.47 -44.21 -20.96
N LYS A 447 -26.66 -44.42 -20.36
CA LYS A 447 -26.90 -44.23 -18.91
C LYS A 447 -26.50 -45.44 -18.04
N LYS A 448 -26.12 -46.58 -18.64
CA LYS A 448 -25.70 -47.80 -17.91
C LYS A 448 -24.18 -48.02 -17.83
N SER A 449 -23.37 -47.17 -18.47
CA SER A 449 -21.90 -47.31 -18.49
C SER A 449 -21.14 -46.39 -17.51
N LYS A 450 -21.83 -45.66 -16.63
CA LYS A 450 -21.19 -44.73 -15.66
C LYS A 450 -21.32 -45.16 -14.19
N VAL A 451 -21.72 -46.41 -13.94
CA VAL A 451 -21.65 -47.07 -12.62
C VAL A 451 -20.82 -48.34 -12.79
N LEU A 452 -19.49 -48.18 -12.75
CA LEU A 452 -18.40 -49.17 -12.67
C LEU A 452 -17.24 -48.74 -13.58
N LYS A 453 -16.44 -47.80 -13.08
CA LYS A 453 -14.97 -47.86 -13.02
C LYS A 453 -14.45 -46.67 -12.23
#